data_AF-A0A8X6WEM0-F1
#
_entry.id   AF-A0A8X6WEM0-F1
#
_cell.length_a   1.000
_cell.length_b   1.000
_cell.length_c   1.000
_cell.angle_alpha   90.00
_cell.angle_beta   90.00
_cell.angle_gamma   90.00
#
_symmetry.space_group_name_H-M   'P 1'
#
loop_
_entity.id
_entity.type
_entity.pdbx_description
1 polymer ?
#
loop_
_entity_poly.entity_id
_entity_poly.type
_entity_poly.pdbx_seq_one_letter_code
_entity_poly.pdbx_strand_id
1 'polypeptide(L)'
;MRHLDFIAQYSTDIRHVQGNKNIVADALSRIKIDSITQSHMLNFRAFAEAQTIDSELQQFLHDSTSSLHLELKPCQISDHNLICDTSTGTPRPFIPTTFRKLIFEHLHNLSHPGIAATTKLICSRYVWPCMKKQIKTWV
;
A
#
# COMPACT_ATOMS: atom_id res chain seq x y z
N MET A 1 -4.01 -12.36 45.33
CA MET A 1 -4.94 -12.81 44.29
C MET A 1 -4.28 -12.55 42.95
N ARG A 2 -3.88 -13.64 42.27
CA ARG A 2 -3.14 -13.65 41.01
C ARG A 2 -4.13 -13.49 39.85
N HIS A 3 -3.91 -12.49 39.01
CA HIS A 3 -4.65 -12.30 37.76
C HIS A 3 -3.68 -12.62 36.63
N LEU A 4 -3.71 -13.87 36.15
CA LEU A 4 -2.96 -14.32 35.00
C LEU A 4 -3.87 -15.16 34.10
N ASP A 5 -3.67 -14.93 32.81
CA ASP A 5 -3.96 -15.81 31.69
C ASP A 5 -5.41 -15.90 31.21
N PHE A 6 -5.82 -14.88 30.45
CA PHE A 6 -6.81 -15.05 29.40
C PHE A 6 -6.19 -14.58 28.09
N ILE A 7 -6.46 -15.33 27.01
CA ILE A 7 -5.99 -15.11 25.63
C ILE A 7 -4.66 -15.80 25.29
N ALA A 8 -4.62 -17.11 25.49
CA ALA A 8 -3.77 -18.00 24.71
C ALA A 8 -4.63 -19.01 23.93
N GLN A 9 -5.43 -18.53 22.96
CA GLN A 9 -6.02 -19.40 21.94
C GLN A 9 -6.57 -18.61 20.74
N TYR A 10 -5.67 -18.01 19.96
CA TYR A 10 -5.94 -17.80 18.53
C TYR A 10 -5.03 -18.73 17.74
N SER A 11 -5.33 -20.03 17.80
CA SER A 11 -4.80 -20.98 16.81
C SER A 11 -5.56 -20.72 15.52
N THR A 12 -4.96 -19.96 14.61
CA THR A 12 -5.51 -19.74 13.27
C THR A 12 -5.13 -20.95 12.42
N ASP A 13 -6.00 -21.97 12.43
CA ASP A 13 -6.06 -23.00 11.40
C ASP A 13 -6.49 -22.32 10.08
N ILE A 14 -5.51 -21.84 9.30
CA ILE A 14 -5.75 -21.20 8.00
C ILE A 14 -5.98 -22.30 6.96
N ARG A 15 -7.22 -22.74 6.84
CA ARG A 15 -7.64 -23.56 5.70
C ARG A 15 -7.77 -22.67 4.46
N HIS A 16 -6.92 -22.94 3.47
CA HIS A 16 -6.94 -22.33 2.14
C HIS A 16 -8.26 -22.66 1.42
N VAL A 17 -9.10 -21.64 1.21
CA VAL A 17 -10.34 -21.76 0.43
C VAL A 17 -10.07 -21.29 -1.00
N GLN A 18 -10.21 -22.19 -1.97
CA GLN A 18 -10.02 -21.89 -3.39
C GLN A 18 -11.18 -21.03 -3.92
N GLY A 19 -10.83 -20.10 -4.83
CA GLY A 19 -11.63 -18.96 -5.25
C GLY A 19 -13.00 -19.28 -5.83
N ASN A 20 -13.99 -18.47 -5.41
CA ASN A 20 -15.04 -17.82 -6.22
C ASN A 20 -16.00 -16.97 -5.35
N LYS A 21 -15.73 -16.82 -4.04
CA LYS A 21 -16.58 -16.04 -3.11
C LYS A 21 -15.78 -15.11 -2.20
N ASN A 22 -14.66 -14.57 -2.67
CA ASN A 22 -13.91 -13.56 -1.91
C ASN A 22 -14.54 -12.17 -2.11
N ILE A 23 -15.83 -12.04 -1.78
CA ILE A 23 -16.62 -10.81 -1.92
C ILE A 23 -15.99 -9.69 -1.08
N VAL A 24 -15.34 -10.03 0.04
CA VAL A 24 -14.60 -9.08 0.87
C VAL A 24 -13.33 -8.59 0.18
N ALA A 25 -12.55 -9.46 -0.47
CA ALA A 25 -11.41 -8.99 -1.27
C ALA A 25 -11.83 -8.23 -2.53
N ASP A 26 -12.97 -8.57 -3.15
CA ASP A 26 -13.52 -7.81 -4.29
C ASP A 26 -14.05 -6.43 -3.83
N ALA A 27 -14.73 -6.35 -2.69
CA ALA A 27 -15.18 -5.08 -2.11
C ALA A 27 -14.00 -4.18 -1.68
N LEU A 28 -12.95 -4.77 -1.09
CA LEU A 28 -11.70 -4.06 -0.77
C LEU A 28 -10.84 -3.78 -2.01
N SER A 29 -10.99 -4.53 -3.10
CA SER A 29 -10.41 -4.19 -4.42
C SER A 29 -11.18 -3.03 -5.06
N ARG A 30 -12.50 -2.96 -4.84
CA ARG A 30 -13.42 -1.89 -5.27
C ARG A 30 -13.43 -0.64 -4.42
N ILE A 31 -12.74 -0.59 -3.28
CA ILE A 31 -12.28 0.70 -2.72
C ILE A 31 -11.39 1.26 -3.82
N LYS A 32 -11.96 1.97 -4.78
CA LYS A 32 -11.20 2.49 -5.89
C LYS A 32 -10.08 3.34 -5.30
N ILE A 33 -8.97 3.47 -6.02
CA ILE A 33 -8.01 4.54 -5.72
C ILE A 33 -8.79 5.85 -5.48
N ASP A 34 -9.89 6.09 -6.20
CA ASP A 34 -10.94 7.10 -5.99
C ASP A 34 -11.42 7.30 -4.53
N SER A 35 -11.56 6.27 -3.70
CA SER A 35 -12.04 6.42 -2.31
C SER A 35 -10.95 6.87 -1.33
N ILE A 36 -9.69 6.48 -1.57
CA ILE A 36 -8.53 6.98 -0.80
C ILE A 36 -8.15 8.39 -1.27
N THR A 37 -8.44 8.68 -2.54
CA THR A 37 -8.12 9.95 -3.22
C THR A 37 -9.22 11.01 -3.13
N GLN A 38 -10.47 10.63 -2.85
CA GLN A 38 -11.52 11.55 -2.39
C GLN A 38 -11.31 11.98 -0.93
N SER A 39 -10.41 11.32 -0.20
CA SER A 39 -9.98 11.82 1.09
C SER A 39 -9.09 13.03 0.86
N HIS A 40 -9.53 14.21 1.33
CA HIS A 40 -8.76 15.46 1.38
C HIS A 40 -7.35 15.33 2.04
N MET A 41 -7.01 14.16 2.57
CA MET A 41 -5.77 13.82 3.26
C MET A 41 -4.56 13.63 2.33
N LEU A 42 -4.75 13.19 1.08
CA LEU A 42 -3.65 13.01 0.13
C LEU A 42 -3.60 14.19 -0.85
N ASN A 43 -2.77 15.18 -0.55
CA ASN A 43 -2.48 16.26 -1.48
C ASN A 43 -1.61 15.73 -2.64
N PHE A 44 -2.22 15.47 -3.80
CA PHE A 44 -1.53 14.92 -4.98
C PHE A 44 -0.40 15.79 -5.51
N ARG A 45 -0.50 17.11 -5.35
CA ARG A 45 0.58 18.02 -5.70
C ARG A 45 1.79 17.79 -4.79
N ALA A 46 1.57 17.80 -3.48
CA ALA A 46 2.63 17.52 -2.50
C ALA A 46 3.19 16.09 -2.65
N PHE A 47 2.36 15.14 -3.06
CA PHE A 47 2.78 13.78 -3.34
C PHE A 47 3.69 13.68 -4.58
N ALA A 48 3.32 14.34 -5.68
CA ALA A 48 4.14 14.40 -6.89
C ALA A 48 5.46 15.14 -6.64
N GLU A 49 5.42 16.26 -5.91
CA GLU A 49 6.62 16.99 -5.47
C GLU A 49 7.49 16.12 -4.54
N ALA A 50 6.89 15.33 -3.66
CA ALA A 50 7.66 14.41 -2.82
C ALA A 50 8.31 13.28 -3.62
N GLN A 51 7.71 12.80 -4.71
CA GLN A 51 8.35 11.84 -5.61
C GLN A 51 9.59 12.43 -6.28
N THR A 52 9.55 13.69 -6.72
CA THR A 52 10.70 14.29 -7.42
C THR A 52 11.91 14.48 -6.51
N ILE A 53 11.70 14.75 -5.21
CA ILE A 53 12.78 14.94 -4.23
C ILE A 53 13.16 13.65 -3.46
N ASP A 54 12.45 12.54 -3.65
CA ASP A 54 12.73 11.29 -2.93
C ASP A 54 14.00 10.63 -3.50
N SER A 55 15.10 10.70 -2.74
CA SER A 55 16.40 10.17 -3.14
C SER A 55 16.38 8.66 -3.43
N GLU A 56 15.51 7.91 -2.74
CA GLU A 56 15.36 6.47 -2.95
C GLU A 56 14.73 6.22 -4.32
N LEU A 57 13.67 6.95 -4.68
CA LEU A 57 13.08 6.89 -6.00
C LEU A 57 14.08 7.27 -7.11
N GLN A 58 14.86 8.33 -6.90
CA GLN A 58 15.91 8.72 -7.85
C GLN A 58 16.95 7.61 -8.03
N GLN A 59 17.34 6.91 -6.95
CA GLN A 59 18.24 5.77 -7.06
C GLN A 59 17.63 4.65 -7.91
N PHE A 60 16.35 4.30 -7.70
CA PHE A 60 15.67 3.26 -8.48
C PHE A 60 15.44 3.63 -9.95
N LEU A 61 15.34 4.92 -10.28
CA LEU A 61 15.25 5.38 -11.67
C LEU A 61 16.56 5.21 -12.44
N HIS A 62 17.70 5.35 -11.75
CA HIS A 62 19.03 5.18 -12.35
C HIS A 62 19.57 3.75 -12.23
N ASP A 63 19.00 2.93 -11.34
CA ASP A 63 19.43 1.55 -11.12
C ASP A 63 18.80 0.60 -12.15
N SER A 64 19.60 0.23 -13.16
CA SER A 64 19.21 -0.73 -14.20
C SER A 64 19.11 -2.18 -13.70
N THR A 65 19.51 -2.46 -12.46
CA THR A 65 19.41 -3.81 -11.85
C THR A 65 18.12 -4.03 -11.07
N SER A 66 17.34 -2.96 -10.87
CA SER A 66 16.05 -3.02 -10.22
C SER A 66 15.05 -3.84 -11.04
N SER A 67 14.26 -4.66 -10.34
CA SER A 67 13.11 -5.37 -10.95
C SER A 67 11.87 -4.50 -11.14
N LEU A 68 11.92 -3.24 -10.68
CA LEU A 68 10.82 -2.28 -10.83
C LEU A 68 10.89 -1.60 -12.19
N HIS A 69 9.75 -1.54 -12.88
CA HIS A 69 9.63 -0.80 -14.14
C HIS A 69 8.92 0.53 -13.87
N LEU A 70 9.71 1.54 -13.53
CA LEU A 70 9.21 2.85 -13.12
C LEU A 70 8.95 3.74 -14.34
N GLU A 71 7.69 4.15 -14.51
CA GLU A 71 7.25 5.03 -15.59
C GLU A 71 6.39 6.18 -15.05
N LEU A 72 6.51 7.35 -15.66
CA LEU A 72 5.59 8.46 -15.43
C LEU A 72 4.22 8.13 -16.05
N LYS A 73 3.17 8.14 -15.23
CA LYS A 73 1.78 7.95 -15.65
C LYS A 73 0.93 9.15 -15.23
N PRO A 74 -0.03 9.59 -16.06
CA PRO A 74 -0.97 10.61 -15.68
C PRO A 74 -1.84 10.11 -14.53
N CYS A 75 -1.98 10.92 -13.48
CA CYS A 75 -2.96 10.67 -12.45
C CYS A 75 -4.36 10.96 -13.02
N GLN A 76 -5.33 10.07 -12.78
CA GLN A 76 -6.71 10.31 -13.23
C GLN A 76 -7.44 11.39 -12.41
N ILE A 77 -6.83 11.83 -11.31
CA ILE A 77 -7.47 12.61 -10.23
C ILE A 77 -6.77 13.96 -10.03
N SER A 78 -5.60 14.14 -10.64
CA SER A 78 -4.87 15.40 -10.65
C SER A 78 -4.17 15.57 -11.99
N ASP A 79 -3.92 16.82 -12.38
CA ASP A 79 -3.12 17.15 -13.56
C ASP A 79 -1.60 16.86 -13.37
N HIS A 80 -1.25 16.14 -12.30
CA HIS A 80 0.12 15.78 -11.99
C HIS A 80 0.42 14.34 -12.44
N ASN A 81 1.57 14.16 -13.06
CA ASN A 81 2.09 12.83 -13.38
C ASN A 81 2.70 12.21 -12.12
N LEU A 82 2.46 10.91 -11.94
CA LEU A 82 3.04 10.12 -10.87
C LEU A 82 3.98 9.06 -11.44
N ILE A 83 5.07 8.81 -10.74
CA ILE A 83 5.95 7.69 -11.05
C ILE A 83 5.31 6.42 -10.50
N CYS A 84 5.08 5.45 -11.38
CA CYS A 84 4.40 4.20 -11.10
C CYS A 84 5.26 3.01 -11.55
N ASP A 85 5.26 1.95 -10.75
CA ASP A 85 5.77 0.65 -11.18
C ASP A 85 4.74 -0.08 -12.03
N THR A 86 5.15 -0.51 -13.21
CA THR A 86 4.32 -1.21 -14.21
C THR A 86 4.69 -2.68 -14.36
N SER A 87 5.69 -3.17 -13.62
CA SER A 87 6.24 -4.54 -13.73
C SER A 87 5.21 -5.67 -13.54
N THR A 88 4.06 -5.37 -12.95
CA THR A 88 3.01 -6.36 -12.62
C THR A 88 1.72 -6.22 -13.43
N GLY A 89 1.75 -5.45 -14.52
CA GLY A 89 0.62 -5.26 -15.43
C GLY A 89 -0.39 -4.20 -14.98
N THR A 90 -0.54 -3.96 -13.67
CA THR A 90 -1.30 -2.83 -13.13
C THR A 90 -0.35 -1.75 -12.60
N PRO A 91 -0.45 -0.49 -13.06
CA PRO A 91 0.38 0.60 -12.55
C PRO A 91 0.18 0.80 -11.04
N ARG A 92 1.26 0.71 -10.26
CA ARG A 92 1.29 0.99 -8.83
C ARG A 92 2.13 2.22 -8.53
N PRO A 93 1.55 3.31 -7.98
CA PRO A 93 2.33 4.49 -7.62
C PRO A 93 3.45 4.15 -6.63
N PHE A 94 4.65 4.69 -6.89
CA PHE A 94 5.75 4.62 -5.94
C PHE A 94 5.48 5.59 -4.79
N ILE A 95 5.61 5.14 -3.54
CA ILE A 95 5.31 5.97 -2.38
C ILE A 95 6.59 6.60 -1.80
N PRO A 96 6.71 7.94 -1.83
CA PRO A 96 7.80 8.65 -1.17
C PRO A 96 7.82 8.36 0.32
N THR A 97 9.00 8.39 0.93
CA THR A 97 9.21 8.00 2.33
C THR A 97 8.26 8.72 3.30
N THR A 98 8.01 10.02 3.08
CA THR A 98 7.14 10.87 3.90
C THR A 98 5.67 10.44 3.89
N PHE A 99 5.20 9.80 2.82
CA PHE A 99 3.81 9.40 2.65
C PHE A 99 3.51 7.96 3.09
N ARG A 100 4.53 7.13 3.32
CA ARG A 100 4.34 5.69 3.59
C ARG A 100 3.52 5.45 4.85
N LYS A 101 3.85 6.15 5.94
CA LYS A 101 3.14 6.01 7.22
C LYS A 101 1.71 6.53 7.12
N LEU A 102 1.49 7.65 6.44
CA LEU A 102 0.16 8.22 6.21
C LEU A 102 -0.75 7.26 5.43
N ILE A 103 -0.24 6.67 4.34
CA ILE A 103 -0.99 5.66 3.56
C ILE A 103 -1.29 4.42 4.41
N PHE A 104 -0.31 3.96 5.19
CA PHE A 104 -0.50 2.82 6.08
C PHE A 104 -1.59 3.10 7.11
N GLU A 105 -1.52 4.21 7.86
CA GLU A 105 -2.49 4.59 8.88
C GLU A 105 -3.89 4.75 8.28
N HIS A 106 -4.00 5.40 7.12
CA HIS A 106 -5.27 5.60 6.45
C HIS A 106 -5.93 4.25 6.08
N LEU A 107 -5.19 3.35 5.44
CA LEU A 107 -5.72 2.04 5.03
C LEU A 107 -5.98 1.11 6.21
N HIS A 108 -5.13 1.17 7.23
CA HIS A 108 -5.31 0.41 8.46
C HIS A 108 -6.59 0.84 9.20
N ASN A 109 -6.83 2.15 9.32
CA ASN A 109 -8.00 2.70 9.99
C ASN A 109 -9.30 2.49 9.21
N LEU A 110 -9.25 2.53 7.87
CA LEU A 110 -10.45 2.43 7.03
C LEU A 110 -11.13 1.06 7.08
N SER A 111 -10.38 -0.01 7.32
CA SER A 111 -10.89 -1.36 7.07
C SER A 111 -10.83 -2.28 8.29
N HIS A 112 -10.36 -1.79 9.44
CA HIS A 112 -9.95 -2.59 10.61
C HIS A 112 -9.39 -3.99 10.26
N PRO A 113 -8.57 -4.17 9.20
CA PRO A 113 -8.16 -5.50 8.79
C PRO A 113 -7.00 -5.94 9.68
N GLY A 114 -6.91 -7.23 9.96
CA GLY A 114 -5.66 -7.78 10.50
C GLY A 114 -4.46 -7.43 9.59
N ILE A 115 -3.27 -7.31 10.18
CA ILE A 115 -1.97 -7.00 9.53
C ILE A 115 -1.82 -7.56 8.11
N ALA A 116 -2.15 -8.84 7.95
CA ALA A 116 -1.98 -9.55 6.69
C ALA A 116 -2.86 -8.98 5.56
N ALA A 117 -4.10 -8.60 5.89
CA ALA A 117 -5.04 -8.04 4.93
C ALA A 117 -4.62 -6.60 4.54
N THR A 118 -4.22 -5.77 5.50
CA THR A 118 -3.69 -4.41 5.23
C THR A 118 -2.41 -4.48 4.40
N THR A 119 -1.48 -5.37 4.75
CA THR A 119 -0.24 -5.58 3.99
C THR A 119 -0.55 -5.97 2.54
N LYS A 120 -1.45 -6.94 2.33
CA LYS A 120 -1.86 -7.39 1.00
C LYS A 120 -2.51 -6.26 0.20
N LEU A 121 -3.37 -5.47 0.83
CA LEU A 121 -4.06 -4.34 0.20
C LEU A 121 -3.05 -3.30 -0.28
N ILE A 122 -2.12 -2.89 0.59
CA ILE A 122 -1.09 -1.91 0.26
C ILE A 122 -0.18 -2.44 -0.86
N CYS A 123 0.33 -3.68 -0.76
CA CYS A 123 1.20 -4.29 -1.77
C CYS A 123 0.54 -4.42 -3.15
N SER A 124 -0.78 -4.56 -3.20
CA SER A 124 -1.50 -4.68 -4.47
C SER A 124 -1.62 -3.34 -5.21
N ARG A 125 -1.52 -2.21 -4.50
CA ARG A 125 -1.84 -0.88 -5.03
C ARG A 125 -0.65 0.06 -5.11
N TYR A 126 0.29 -0.11 -4.21
CA TYR A 126 1.41 0.79 -4.00
C TYR A 126 2.71 0.01 -3.98
N VAL A 127 3.80 0.72 -4.24
CA VAL A 127 5.13 0.12 -4.19
C VAL A 127 6.09 1.05 -3.46
N TRP A 128 6.95 0.46 -2.66
CA TRP A 128 8.18 1.09 -2.18
C TRP A 128 9.14 0.02 -1.67
N PRO A 129 10.43 0.35 -1.50
CA PRO A 129 11.44 -0.62 -1.10
C PRO A 129 11.18 -1.17 0.29
N CYS A 130 11.41 -2.47 0.46
CA CYS A 130 11.22 -3.16 1.74
C CYS A 130 9.82 -2.99 2.37
N MET A 131 8.77 -2.71 1.58
CA MET A 131 7.45 -2.34 2.11
C MET A 131 6.87 -3.36 3.10
N LYS A 132 7.01 -4.66 2.83
CA LYS A 132 6.52 -5.72 3.73
C LYS A 132 7.21 -5.69 5.09
N LYS A 133 8.49 -5.32 5.13
CA LYS A 133 9.26 -5.18 6.38
C LYS A 133 8.79 -3.94 7.14
N GLN A 134 8.62 -2.81 6.46
CA GLN A 134 8.17 -1.56 7.08
C GLN A 134 6.73 -1.64 7.61
N ILE A 135 5.80 -2.23 6.86
CA ILE A 135 4.41 -2.40 7.31
C ILE A 135 4.36 -3.24 8.59
N LYS A 136 5.17 -4.31 8.68
CA LYS A 136 5.28 -5.13 9.90
C LYS A 136 5.82 -4.37 11.11
N THR A 137 6.60 -3.30 10.92
CA THR A 137 7.12 -2.49 12.04
C THR A 137 6.13 -1.44 12.54
N TRP A 138 5.06 -1.16 11.78
CA TRP A 138 4.06 -0.15 12.15
C TRP A 138 2.81 -0.72 12.80
N VAL A 139 2.76 -2.03 12.99
CA VAL A 139 1.63 -2.71 13.62
C VAL A 139 2.04 -3.33 14.94
#